data_AF-A0A7Y5MNV8-F1
#
_entry.id   AF-A0A7Y5MNV8-F1
#
_cell.length_a   1.000
_cell.length_b   1.000
_cell.length_c   1.000
_cell.angle_alpha   90.00
_cell.angle_beta   90.00
_cell.angle_gamma   90.00
#
_symmetry.space_group_name_H-M   'P 1'
#
loop_
_entity.id
_entity.type
_entity.pdbx_description
1 polymer ?
#
loop_
_entity_poly.entity_id
_entity_poly.type
_entity_poly.pdbx_seq_one_letter_code
_entity_poly.pdbx_strand_id
1 'polypeptide(L)'
;PGPGGGGGVLLNQSPHSLDLLQWLVGMPKRVRAHCHLGKGHRIEVEDDVTAYLEWENGATGVFLTSTLEAPGTNRVELIGNSGKIVIEGGKVTLHRNSVPADEFIRTSDNRFAAPETTAVEIAPDTGKGLHQELTQNFVNAILYQEPLVAPGEEGIRSLALSNAMLLSGLRDKWVELPLDGVEYKALLDELCANSTYRKTLREAAKEDMTASFH
;
A
#
# COMPACT_ATOMS: atom_id res chain seq x y z
N PRO A 1 2.67 -14.65 -18.19
CA PRO A 1 3.21 -13.48 -17.46
C PRO A 1 3.84 -12.49 -18.46
N GLY A 2 3.07 -11.48 -18.86
CA GLY A 2 3.56 -10.42 -19.75
C GLY A 2 4.64 -9.58 -19.06
N PRO A 3 5.50 -8.88 -19.82
CA PRO A 3 6.51 -8.00 -19.27
C PRO A 3 5.83 -6.74 -18.72
N GLY A 4 5.36 -6.81 -17.48
CA GLY A 4 5.06 -5.60 -16.72
C GLY A 4 6.29 -4.70 -16.77
N GLY A 5 6.10 -3.41 -17.04
CA GLY A 5 7.19 -2.44 -17.17
C GLY A 5 8.18 -2.63 -16.02
N GLY A 6 9.48 -2.60 -16.32
CA GLY A 6 10.56 -2.98 -15.41
C GLY A 6 10.76 -2.11 -14.16
N GLY A 7 9.69 -1.51 -13.62
CA GLY A 7 9.64 -0.90 -12.29
C GLY A 7 9.33 -1.93 -11.21
N GLY A 8 9.80 -1.65 -10.00
CA GLY A 8 9.68 -2.57 -8.87
C GLY A 8 8.26 -2.67 -8.32
N VAL A 9 8.03 -3.67 -7.48
CA VAL A 9 6.70 -4.00 -6.93
C VAL A 9 6.10 -2.78 -6.21
N LEU A 10 6.89 -1.99 -5.47
CA LEU A 10 6.39 -0.84 -4.72
C LEU A 10 5.87 0.29 -5.62
N LEU A 11 6.55 0.53 -6.75
CA LEU A 11 6.19 1.61 -7.67
C LEU A 11 5.15 1.20 -8.72
N ASN A 12 5.12 -0.08 -9.09
CA ASN A 12 4.32 -0.54 -10.22
C ASN A 12 3.07 -1.32 -9.81
N GLN A 13 3.09 -2.04 -8.69
CA GLN A 13 1.99 -2.93 -8.29
C GLN A 13 1.33 -2.50 -6.98
N SER A 14 2.07 -1.86 -6.09
CA SER A 14 1.59 -1.46 -4.76
C SER A 14 1.13 0.00 -4.56
N PRO A 15 1.11 0.92 -5.56
CA PRO A 15 0.80 2.32 -5.25
C PRO A 15 -0.63 2.49 -4.70
N HIS A 16 -1.58 1.69 -5.18
CA HIS A 16 -2.96 1.69 -4.66
C HIS A 16 -3.04 1.20 -3.21
N SER A 17 -2.30 0.16 -2.84
CA SER A 17 -2.29 -0.36 -1.47
C SER A 17 -1.60 0.59 -0.49
N LEU A 18 -0.52 1.26 -0.93
CA LEU A 18 0.18 2.28 -0.13
C LEU A 18 -0.68 3.52 0.06
N ASP A 19 -1.38 3.94 -0.99
CA ASP A 19 -2.32 5.06 -0.92
C ASP A 19 -3.50 4.75 0.02
N LEU A 20 -4.08 3.56 -0.10
CA LEU A 20 -5.15 3.13 0.78
C LEU A 20 -4.69 3.07 2.25
N LEU A 21 -3.47 2.59 2.51
CA LEU A 21 -2.89 2.58 3.85
C LEU A 21 -2.77 3.99 4.43
N GLN A 22 -2.15 4.92 3.70
CA GLN A 22 -1.97 6.29 4.20
C GLN A 22 -3.31 7.04 4.34
N TRP A 23 -4.28 6.73 3.48
CA TRP A 23 -5.61 7.33 3.55
C TRP A 23 -6.39 6.86 4.79
N LEU A 24 -6.31 5.57 5.12
CA LEU A 24 -7.05 4.98 6.23
C LEU A 24 -6.45 5.28 7.61
N VAL A 25 -5.12 5.25 7.73
CA VAL A 25 -4.44 5.35 9.04
C VAL A 25 -3.39 6.46 9.12
N GLY A 26 -3.27 7.28 8.08
CA GLY A 26 -2.28 8.35 8.03
C GLY A 26 -0.86 7.85 7.76
N MET A 27 0.09 8.79 7.72
CA MET A 27 1.51 8.48 7.53
C MET A 27 2.12 7.89 8.81
N PRO A 28 2.93 6.83 8.69
CA PRO A 28 3.70 6.34 9.82
C PRO A 28 4.80 7.33 10.19
N LYS A 29 5.26 7.25 11.44
CA LYS A 29 6.41 7.99 11.95
C LYS A 29 7.71 7.41 11.40
N ARG A 30 7.83 6.09 11.30
CA ARG A 30 9.04 5.41 10.81
C ARG A 30 8.75 4.04 10.23
N VAL A 31 9.68 3.56 9.42
CA VAL A 31 9.61 2.27 8.73
C VAL A 31 10.92 1.49 8.86
N ARG A 32 10.78 0.16 8.98
CA ARG A 32 11.86 -0.83 8.80
C ARG A 32 11.43 -1.81 7.72
N ALA A 33 12.16 -1.90 6.63
CA ALA A 33 11.81 -2.76 5.52
C ALA A 33 12.93 -3.75 5.17
N HIS A 34 12.51 -4.84 4.53
CA HIS A 34 13.35 -5.80 3.85
C HIS A 34 12.92 -5.81 2.39
N CYS A 35 13.82 -5.44 1.49
CA CYS A 35 13.57 -5.37 0.05
C CYS A 35 14.52 -6.32 -0.66
N HIS A 36 13.96 -7.24 -1.45
CA HIS A 36 14.76 -8.12 -2.30
C HIS A 36 14.66 -7.64 -3.74
N LEU A 37 15.82 -7.44 -4.38
CA LEU A 37 15.92 -7.01 -5.77
C LEU A 37 16.04 -8.24 -6.69
N GLY A 38 15.14 -8.36 -7.67
CA GLY A 38 15.15 -9.43 -8.66
C GLY A 38 15.22 -10.86 -8.07
N LYS A 39 14.56 -11.09 -6.93
CA LYS A 39 14.56 -12.38 -6.22
C LYS A 39 13.97 -13.52 -7.05
N GLY A 40 12.92 -13.24 -7.81
CA GLY A 40 12.32 -14.20 -8.75
C GLY A 40 12.26 -13.70 -10.20
N HIS A 41 12.57 -12.43 -10.44
CA HIS A 41 12.59 -11.83 -11.76
C HIS A 41 13.99 -11.34 -12.16
N ARG A 42 14.29 -11.35 -13.47
CA ARG A 42 15.53 -10.76 -14.00
C ARG A 42 15.39 -9.24 -14.18
N ILE A 43 15.27 -8.54 -13.06
CA ILE A 43 15.14 -7.07 -12.95
C ILE A 43 16.08 -6.54 -11.87
N GLU A 44 16.38 -5.24 -11.89
CA GLU A 44 17.30 -4.59 -10.91
C GLU A 44 16.57 -3.86 -9.78
N VAL A 45 15.25 -4.03 -9.73
CA VAL A 45 14.34 -3.39 -8.78
C VAL A 45 13.72 -4.44 -7.88
N GLU A 46 13.05 -4.00 -6.83
CA GLU A 46 12.43 -4.87 -5.85
C GLU A 46 11.24 -5.64 -6.43
N ASP A 47 11.17 -6.95 -6.16
CA ASP A 47 10.05 -7.82 -6.54
C ASP A 47 9.40 -8.53 -5.35
N ASP A 48 9.95 -8.32 -4.15
CA ASP A 48 9.49 -8.85 -2.87
C ASP A 48 9.88 -7.89 -1.73
N VAL A 49 8.88 -7.38 -1.00
CA VAL A 49 9.07 -6.40 0.08
C VAL A 49 8.20 -6.76 1.29
N THR A 50 8.82 -6.71 2.48
CA THR A 50 8.13 -6.75 3.77
C THR A 50 8.58 -5.54 4.59
N ALA A 51 7.63 -4.76 5.10
CA ALA A 51 7.91 -3.57 5.90
C ALA A 51 7.09 -3.55 7.19
N TYR A 52 7.76 -3.20 8.29
CA TYR A 52 7.16 -2.90 9.58
C TYR A 52 7.09 -1.39 9.77
N LEU A 53 5.95 -0.88 10.21
CA LEU A 53 5.63 0.54 10.30
C LEU A 53 5.18 0.89 11.72
N GLU A 54 5.57 2.07 12.21
CA GLU A 54 5.13 2.61 13.51
C GLU A 54 4.55 4.01 13.34
N TRP A 55 3.42 4.29 13.98
CA TRP A 55 2.76 5.59 14.01
C TRP A 55 3.04 6.34 15.33
N GLU A 56 2.88 7.66 15.32
CA GLU A 56 3.14 8.50 16.50
C GLU A 56 2.26 8.13 17.71
N ASN A 57 1.06 7.63 17.47
CA ASN A 57 0.12 7.19 18.50
C ASN A 57 0.43 5.79 19.08
N GLY A 58 1.53 5.17 18.67
CA GLY A 58 1.93 3.83 19.10
C GLY A 58 1.28 2.68 18.33
N ALA A 59 0.44 2.97 17.31
CA ALA A 59 -0.04 1.93 16.40
C ALA A 59 1.12 1.37 15.57
N THR A 60 1.00 0.11 15.18
CA THR A 60 2.00 -0.63 14.42
C THR A 60 1.34 -1.36 13.26
N GLY A 61 2.08 -1.61 12.19
CA GLY A 61 1.55 -2.28 11.01
C GLY A 61 2.62 -3.05 10.26
N VAL A 62 2.16 -3.97 9.42
CA VAL A 62 3.01 -4.72 8.49
C VAL A 62 2.45 -4.54 7.09
N PHE A 63 3.32 -4.20 6.16
CA PHE A 63 3.03 -4.12 4.74
C PHE A 63 3.82 -5.20 4.01
N LEU A 64 3.12 -6.05 3.26
CA LEU A 64 3.73 -7.10 2.45
C LEU A 64 3.31 -6.91 1.01
N THR A 65 4.26 -7.04 0.09
CA THR A 65 3.96 -7.07 -1.33
C THR A 65 4.99 -7.90 -2.07
N SER A 66 4.52 -8.72 -3.01
CA SER A 66 5.37 -9.61 -3.77
C SER A 66 4.76 -9.81 -5.15
N THR A 67 5.63 -9.97 -6.15
CA THR A 67 5.23 -10.43 -7.50
C THR A 67 5.54 -11.91 -7.70
N LEU A 68 5.98 -12.59 -6.64
CA LEU A 68 6.46 -13.97 -6.67
C LEU A 68 5.38 -14.99 -6.28
N GLU A 69 4.14 -14.56 -6.10
CA GLU A 69 3.03 -15.38 -5.61
C GLU A 69 1.94 -15.62 -6.66
N ALA A 70 1.41 -16.85 -6.69
CA ALA A 70 0.24 -17.23 -7.47
C ALA A 70 -0.43 -18.49 -6.86
N PRO A 71 -1.69 -18.41 -6.37
CA PRO A 71 -2.52 -17.20 -6.29
C PRO A 71 -1.97 -16.21 -5.25
N GLY A 72 -2.12 -14.91 -5.52
CA GLY A 72 -1.81 -13.84 -4.56
C GLY A 72 -3.04 -13.44 -3.75
N THR A 73 -2.85 -12.57 -2.75
CA THR A 73 -3.93 -12.06 -1.89
C THR A 73 -3.86 -10.54 -1.78
N ASN A 74 -4.98 -9.85 -2.04
CA ASN A 74 -5.13 -8.43 -1.73
C ASN A 74 -5.99 -8.29 -0.48
N ARG A 75 -5.36 -7.95 0.64
CA ARG A 75 -5.99 -7.88 1.96
C ARG A 75 -5.57 -6.63 2.71
N VAL A 76 -6.54 -5.94 3.28
CA VAL A 76 -6.33 -4.91 4.30
C VAL A 76 -7.01 -5.38 5.58
N GLU A 77 -6.28 -5.34 6.70
CA GLU A 77 -6.81 -5.66 8.02
C GLU A 77 -6.45 -4.54 9.00
N LEU A 78 -7.47 -3.91 9.58
CA LEU A 78 -7.34 -2.87 10.60
C LEU A 78 -7.92 -3.39 11.92
N ILE A 79 -7.14 -3.30 12.98
CA ILE A 79 -7.53 -3.79 14.31
C ILE A 79 -7.48 -2.62 15.29
N GLY A 80 -8.57 -2.44 16.04
CA GLY A 80 -8.67 -1.44 17.11
C GLY A 80 -9.45 -1.98 18.29
N ASN A 81 -9.67 -1.15 19.31
CA ASN A 81 -10.29 -1.61 20.55
C ASN A 81 -11.74 -2.10 20.34
N SER A 82 -12.49 -1.47 19.45
CA SER A 82 -13.89 -1.82 19.17
C SER A 82 -14.06 -3.05 18.28
N GLY A 83 -12.98 -3.64 17.77
CA GLY A 83 -13.01 -4.80 16.88
C GLY A 83 -12.04 -4.65 15.71
N LYS A 84 -12.39 -5.24 14.56
CA LYS A 84 -11.53 -5.23 13.38
C LYS A 84 -12.30 -5.15 12.07
N ILE A 85 -11.65 -4.64 11.04
CA ILE A 85 -12.16 -4.61 9.67
C ILE A 85 -11.22 -5.41 8.80
N VAL A 86 -11.77 -6.32 7.98
CA VAL A 86 -11.03 -7.07 6.97
C VAL A 86 -11.63 -6.76 5.60
N ILE A 87 -10.79 -6.34 4.67
CA ILE A 87 -11.15 -6.11 3.27
C ILE A 87 -10.36 -7.10 2.44
N GLU A 88 -11.05 -8.07 1.82
CA GLU A 88 -10.43 -9.17 1.08
C GLU A 88 -11.44 -9.75 0.08
N GLY A 89 -10.98 -10.07 -1.14
CA GLY A 89 -11.84 -10.73 -2.14
C GLY A 89 -13.10 -9.96 -2.53
N GLY A 90 -13.05 -8.61 -2.52
CA GLY A 90 -14.20 -7.74 -2.82
C GLY A 90 -15.24 -7.67 -1.70
N LYS A 91 -14.94 -8.19 -0.51
CA LYS A 91 -15.83 -8.17 0.66
C LYS A 91 -15.23 -7.32 1.76
N VAL A 92 -16.10 -6.67 2.53
CA VAL A 92 -15.72 -5.99 3.76
C VAL A 92 -16.36 -6.74 4.92
N THR A 93 -15.57 -7.30 5.83
CA THR A 93 -16.05 -7.94 7.05
C THR A 93 -15.75 -7.05 8.24
N LEU A 94 -16.81 -6.59 8.91
CA LEU A 94 -16.72 -5.81 10.14
C LEU A 94 -16.92 -6.74 11.34
N HIS A 95 -15.92 -6.83 12.19
CA HIS A 95 -15.99 -7.46 13.50
C HIS A 95 -16.18 -6.39 14.56
N ARG A 96 -17.17 -6.56 15.44
CA ARG A 96 -17.47 -5.63 16.54
C ARG A 96 -17.46 -6.35 17.87
N ASN A 97 -16.60 -5.87 18.77
CA ASN A 97 -16.53 -6.33 20.14
C ASN A 97 -17.70 -5.76 20.95
N SER A 98 -18.24 -6.55 21.88
CA SER A 98 -19.28 -6.10 22.83
C SER A 98 -18.74 -5.11 23.85
N VAL A 99 -17.44 -5.21 24.17
CA VAL A 99 -16.69 -4.33 25.07
C VAL A 99 -15.36 -3.99 24.38
N PRO A 100 -14.85 -2.74 24.48
CA PRO A 100 -13.54 -2.38 23.96
C PRO A 100 -12.43 -3.31 24.49
N ALA A 101 -11.51 -3.72 23.62
CA ALA A 101 -10.48 -4.70 23.95
C ALA A 101 -9.59 -4.24 25.11
N ASP A 102 -9.24 -2.96 25.17
CA ASP A 102 -8.42 -2.41 26.25
C ASP A 102 -9.15 -2.39 27.60
N GLU A 103 -10.46 -2.15 27.58
CA GLU A 103 -11.31 -2.27 28.77
C GLU A 103 -11.40 -3.73 29.22
N PHE A 104 -11.69 -4.65 28.29
CA PHE A 104 -11.79 -6.08 28.58
C PHE A 104 -10.50 -6.64 29.19
N ILE A 105 -9.32 -6.24 28.67
CA ILE A 105 -8.01 -6.62 29.20
C ILE A 105 -7.81 -6.15 30.64
N ARG A 106 -8.35 -4.97 31.01
CA ARG A 106 -8.22 -4.41 32.36
C ARG A 106 -9.20 -5.02 33.37
N THR A 107 -10.38 -5.43 32.92
CA THR A 107 -11.50 -5.82 33.81
C THR A 107 -11.77 -7.32 33.88
N SER A 108 -11.31 -8.10 32.90
CA SER A 108 -11.54 -9.55 32.87
C SER A 108 -10.65 -10.29 33.86
N ASP A 109 -11.28 -11.12 34.71
CA ASP A 109 -10.58 -12.07 35.59
C ASP A 109 -9.98 -13.25 34.81
N ASN A 110 -10.41 -13.48 33.56
CA ASN A 110 -9.90 -14.53 32.69
C ASN A 110 -8.90 -13.95 31.68
N ARG A 111 -7.61 -14.24 31.89
CA ARG A 111 -6.49 -13.76 31.06
C ARG A 111 -6.45 -14.34 29.64
N PHE A 112 -7.24 -15.38 29.36
CA PHE A 112 -7.29 -16.03 28.05
C PHE A 112 -8.63 -15.82 27.32
N ALA A 113 -9.56 -15.08 27.93
CA ALA A 113 -10.82 -14.74 27.29
C ALA A 113 -10.64 -13.59 26.29
N ALA A 114 -11.60 -13.47 25.38
CA ALA A 114 -11.76 -12.34 24.48
C ALA A 114 -13.18 -11.76 24.67
N PRO A 115 -13.41 -10.47 24.37
CA PRO A 115 -14.76 -9.93 24.34
C PRO A 115 -15.61 -10.67 23.31
N GLU A 116 -16.89 -10.84 23.62
CA GLU A 116 -17.85 -11.36 22.64
C GLU A 116 -17.80 -10.48 21.39
N THR A 117 -17.69 -11.11 20.21
CA THR A 117 -17.47 -10.41 18.94
C THR A 117 -18.50 -10.86 17.92
N THR A 118 -19.20 -9.91 17.33
CA THR A 118 -20.11 -10.15 16.21
C THR A 118 -19.41 -9.82 14.89
N ALA A 119 -19.82 -10.46 13.79
CA ALA A 119 -19.28 -10.20 12.46
C ALA A 119 -20.41 -9.94 11.47
N VAL A 120 -20.25 -8.93 10.63
CA VAL A 120 -21.17 -8.63 9.52
C VAL A 120 -20.36 -8.46 8.25
N GLU A 121 -20.80 -9.12 7.18
CA GLU A 121 -20.28 -8.90 5.84
C GLU A 121 -21.07 -7.76 5.18
N ILE A 122 -20.33 -6.77 4.67
CA ILE A 122 -20.86 -5.63 3.94
C ILE A 122 -20.44 -5.82 2.48
N ALA A 123 -21.42 -5.85 1.58
CA ALA A 123 -21.16 -5.75 0.16
C ALA A 123 -20.87 -4.28 -0.17
N PRO A 124 -19.68 -3.93 -0.65
CA PRO A 124 -19.37 -2.55 -1.02
C PRO A 124 -20.26 -2.11 -2.19
N ASP A 125 -20.82 -0.91 -2.10
CA ASP A 125 -21.45 -0.27 -3.25
C ASP A 125 -20.35 0.20 -4.20
N THR A 126 -20.25 -0.41 -5.38
CA THR A 126 -19.22 -0.08 -6.37
C THR A 126 -19.57 1.15 -7.22
N GLY A 127 -20.70 1.82 -6.94
CA GLY A 127 -21.14 3.01 -7.66
C GLY A 127 -21.37 2.75 -9.15
N LYS A 128 -21.63 3.83 -9.90
CA LYS A 128 -21.72 3.79 -11.38
C LYS A 128 -20.52 4.50 -11.95
N GLY A 129 -19.43 3.75 -12.13
CA GLY A 129 -18.23 4.20 -12.84
C GLY A 129 -17.31 5.08 -12.00
N LEU A 130 -16.45 4.46 -11.19
CA LEU A 130 -15.45 5.15 -10.34
C LEU A 130 -14.69 6.26 -11.08
N HIS A 131 -14.26 6.01 -12.32
CA HIS A 131 -13.55 7.03 -13.10
C HIS A 131 -14.42 8.22 -13.51
N GLN A 132 -15.72 8.01 -13.75
CA GLN A 132 -16.65 9.08 -14.11
C GLN A 132 -16.88 10.00 -12.91
N GLU A 133 -17.09 9.43 -11.73
CA GLU A 133 -17.31 10.19 -10.49
C GLU A 133 -16.08 11.02 -10.10
N LEU A 134 -14.88 10.42 -10.16
CA LEU A 134 -13.62 11.15 -9.90
C LEU A 134 -13.35 12.25 -10.94
N THR A 135 -13.59 11.97 -12.22
CA THR A 135 -13.44 12.98 -13.28
C THR A 135 -14.43 14.13 -13.08
N GLN A 136 -15.67 13.82 -12.70
CA GLN A 136 -16.68 14.84 -12.43
C GLN A 136 -16.31 15.70 -11.22
N ASN A 137 -15.82 15.10 -10.13
CA ASN A 137 -15.34 15.85 -8.98
C ASN A 137 -14.16 16.78 -9.35
N PHE A 138 -13.25 16.33 -10.21
CA PHE A 138 -12.17 17.18 -10.72
C PHE A 138 -12.71 18.38 -11.53
N VAL A 139 -13.68 18.14 -12.42
CA VAL A 139 -14.36 19.21 -13.16
C VAL A 139 -15.04 20.20 -12.21
N ASN A 140 -15.73 19.69 -11.19
CA ASN A 140 -16.41 20.54 -10.21
C ASN A 140 -15.43 21.34 -9.34
N ALA A 141 -14.26 20.78 -9.00
CA ALA A 141 -13.24 21.53 -8.28
C ALA A 141 -12.76 22.75 -9.08
N ILE A 142 -12.62 22.61 -10.41
CA ILE A 142 -12.26 23.72 -11.30
C ILE A 142 -13.40 24.73 -11.41
N LEU A 143 -14.61 24.27 -11.73
CA LEU A 143 -15.74 25.15 -12.07
C LEU A 143 -16.41 25.77 -10.85
N TYR A 144 -16.45 25.06 -9.73
CA TYR A 144 -17.27 25.38 -8.56
C TYR A 144 -16.48 25.43 -7.25
N GLN A 145 -15.17 25.20 -7.27
CA GLN A 145 -14.32 25.15 -6.06
C GLN A 145 -14.78 24.08 -5.05
N GLU A 146 -15.37 22.99 -5.54
CA GLU A 146 -15.66 21.82 -4.71
C GLU A 146 -14.34 21.19 -4.20
N PRO A 147 -14.31 20.67 -2.96
CA PRO A 147 -13.17 19.91 -2.47
C PRO A 147 -12.91 18.68 -3.34
N LEU A 148 -11.63 18.45 -3.68
CA LEU A 148 -11.23 17.23 -4.36
C LEU A 148 -11.36 16.03 -3.42
N VAL A 149 -11.97 14.95 -3.92
CA VAL A 149 -12.05 13.66 -3.23
C VAL A 149 -10.65 13.03 -3.13
N ALA A 150 -9.81 13.25 -4.14
CA ALA A 150 -8.43 12.76 -4.20
C ALA A 150 -7.49 13.90 -4.66
N PRO A 151 -7.03 14.77 -3.74
CA PRO A 151 -6.08 15.84 -4.06
C PRO A 151 -4.74 15.28 -4.56
N GLY A 152 -4.13 15.91 -5.56
CA GLY A 152 -2.88 15.43 -6.16
C GLY A 152 -1.69 15.46 -5.20
N GLU A 153 -1.72 16.35 -4.21
CA GLU A 153 -0.71 16.49 -3.16
C GLU A 153 -0.63 15.24 -2.29
N GLU A 154 -1.72 14.48 -2.14
CA GLU A 154 -1.73 13.23 -1.37
C GLU A 154 -0.95 12.11 -2.07
N GLY A 155 -0.88 12.13 -3.41
CA GLY A 155 -0.09 11.16 -4.18
C GLY A 155 1.41 11.19 -3.86
N ILE A 156 1.93 12.30 -3.32
CA ILE A 156 3.33 12.40 -2.88
C ILE A 156 3.58 11.52 -1.65
N ARG A 157 2.56 11.27 -0.83
CA ARG A 157 2.68 10.50 0.42
C ARG A 157 2.95 9.02 0.17
N SER A 158 2.21 8.41 -0.77
CA SER A 158 2.42 7.01 -1.15
C SER A 158 3.80 6.80 -1.79
N LEU A 159 4.24 7.75 -2.62
CA LEU A 159 5.60 7.75 -3.18
C LEU A 159 6.67 7.91 -2.09
N ALA A 160 6.50 8.83 -1.14
CA ALA A 160 7.43 9.01 -0.04
C ALA A 160 7.54 7.74 0.83
N LEU A 161 6.43 7.04 1.05
CA LEU A 161 6.40 5.78 1.80
C LEU A 161 7.13 4.66 1.05
N SER A 162 6.89 4.51 -0.25
CA SER A 162 7.62 3.57 -1.12
C SER A 162 9.13 3.82 -1.07
N ASN A 163 9.54 5.07 -1.24
CA ASN A 163 10.95 5.47 -1.20
C ASN A 163 11.58 5.20 0.17
N ALA A 164 10.85 5.45 1.26
CA ALA A 164 11.32 5.18 2.62
C ALA A 164 11.51 3.67 2.87
N MET A 165 10.61 2.83 2.36
CA MET A 165 10.78 1.37 2.41
C MET A 165 12.03 0.93 1.65
N LEU A 166 12.21 1.42 0.41
CA LEU A 166 13.39 1.06 -0.39
C LEU A 166 14.69 1.51 0.29
N LEU A 167 14.74 2.74 0.81
CA LEU A 167 15.89 3.25 1.56
C LEU A 167 16.18 2.39 2.80
N SER A 168 15.14 2.06 3.55
CA SER A 168 15.26 1.24 4.76
C SER A 168 15.83 -0.15 4.45
N GLY A 169 15.31 -0.81 3.42
CA GLY A 169 15.75 -2.14 3.00
C GLY A 169 17.17 -2.17 2.46
N LEU A 170 17.53 -1.21 1.59
CA LEU A 170 18.85 -1.20 0.94
C LEU A 170 19.98 -0.68 1.83
N ARG A 171 19.65 0.08 2.89
CA ARG A 171 20.63 0.55 3.89
C ARG A 171 20.56 -0.21 5.22
N ASP A 172 19.69 -1.21 5.31
CA ASP A 172 19.47 -2.03 6.50
C ASP A 172 19.28 -1.19 7.79
N LYS A 173 18.50 -0.10 7.69
CA LYS A 173 18.30 0.86 8.79
C LYS A 173 16.83 1.25 8.96
N TRP A 174 16.49 1.78 10.12
CA TRP A 174 15.23 2.49 10.30
C TRP A 174 15.24 3.80 9.49
N VAL A 175 14.10 4.16 8.91
CA VAL A 175 13.90 5.43 8.23
C VAL A 175 12.74 6.16 8.90
N GLU A 176 13.00 7.36 9.42
CA GLU A 176 11.98 8.25 9.96
C GLU A 176 11.31 9.04 8.83
N LEU A 177 10.06 9.42 9.03
CA LEU A 177 9.27 10.23 8.11
C LEU A 177 9.01 11.62 8.72
N PRO A 178 9.04 12.71 7.92
CA PRO A 178 9.19 12.74 6.46
C PRO A 178 10.59 12.33 5.98
N LEU A 179 10.65 11.69 4.81
CA LEU A 179 11.87 11.13 4.23
C LEU A 179 12.92 12.21 3.95
N ASP A 180 14.18 11.93 4.29
CA ASP A 180 15.31 12.75 3.85
C ASP A 180 15.55 12.54 2.34
N GLY A 181 15.12 13.52 1.54
CA GLY A 181 15.25 13.50 0.09
C GLY A 181 16.70 13.55 -0.40
N VAL A 182 17.62 14.13 0.37
CA VAL A 182 19.05 14.17 0.01
C VAL A 182 19.65 12.78 0.14
N GLU A 183 19.36 12.09 1.25
CA GLU A 183 19.82 10.73 1.46
C GLU A 183 19.23 9.78 0.41
N TYR A 184 17.93 9.86 0.15
CA TYR A 184 17.30 9.00 -0.84
C TYR A 184 17.85 9.25 -2.25
N LYS A 185 18.10 10.51 -2.61
CA LYS A 185 18.73 10.85 -3.89
C LYS A 185 20.13 10.24 -4.02
N ALA A 186 20.93 10.26 -2.95
CA ALA A 186 22.26 9.66 -2.96
C ALA A 186 22.20 8.13 -3.18
N LEU A 187 21.22 7.45 -2.58
CA LEU A 187 20.96 6.03 -2.86
C LEU A 187 20.59 5.80 -4.33
N LEU A 188 19.68 6.60 -4.89
CA LEU A 188 19.28 6.47 -6.29
C LEU A 188 20.46 6.68 -7.25
N ASP A 189 21.34 7.64 -6.97
CA ASP A 189 22.53 7.89 -7.77
C ASP A 189 23.50 6.70 -7.74
N GLU A 190 23.70 6.09 -6.57
CA GLU A 190 24.50 4.88 -6.42
C GLU A 190 23.91 3.70 -7.21
N LEU A 191 22.59 3.49 -7.13
CA LEU A 191 21.90 2.44 -7.89
C LEU A 191 22.01 2.68 -9.40
N CYS A 192 21.81 3.91 -9.86
CA CYS A 192 21.97 4.27 -11.26
C CYS A 192 23.40 4.03 -11.76
N ALA A 193 24.41 4.41 -10.97
CA ALA A 193 25.81 4.24 -11.34
C ALA A 193 26.23 2.77 -11.45
N ASN A 194 25.59 1.89 -10.67
CA ASN A 194 25.87 0.46 -10.64
C ASN A 194 24.90 -0.39 -11.48
N SER A 195 23.92 0.23 -12.15
CA SER A 195 22.94 -0.45 -12.98
C SER A 195 23.63 -1.15 -14.17
N THR A 196 23.32 -2.43 -14.35
CA THR A 196 23.79 -3.27 -15.46
C THR A 196 22.69 -3.52 -16.50
N TYR A 197 21.46 -3.04 -16.23
CA TYR A 197 20.31 -3.23 -17.10
C TYR A 197 20.50 -2.52 -18.44
N ARG A 198 20.46 -3.31 -19.52
CA ARG A 198 20.41 -2.79 -20.89
C ARG A 198 18.99 -2.87 -21.40
N LYS A 199 18.34 -1.71 -21.56
CA LYS A 199 17.00 -1.62 -22.17
C LYS A 199 17.03 -2.27 -23.55
N THR A 200 16.47 -3.46 -23.66
CA THR A 200 16.28 -4.12 -24.95
C THR A 200 15.03 -3.49 -25.57
N LEU A 201 15.19 -2.66 -26.60
CA LEU A 201 14.07 -2.16 -27.38
C LEU A 201 13.45 -3.35 -28.12
N ARG A 202 12.43 -3.98 -27.53
CA ARG A 202 11.55 -4.85 -28.31
C ARG A 202 10.64 -3.94 -29.12
N GLU A 203 10.63 -4.11 -30.44
CA GLU A 203 9.56 -3.56 -31.27
C GLU A 203 8.24 -4.04 -30.66
N ALA A 204 7.37 -3.10 -30.30
CA ALA A 204 6.07 -3.44 -29.74
C ALA A 204 5.36 -4.35 -30.75
N ALA A 205 5.07 -5.59 -30.34
CA ALA A 205 4.09 -6.37 -31.06
C ALA A 205 2.82 -5.53 -31.11
N LYS A 206 2.19 -5.43 -32.29
CA LYS A 206 0.86 -4.83 -32.44
C LYS A 206 -0.14 -5.71 -31.68
N GLU A 207 -0.17 -5.58 -30.36
CA GLU A 207 -1.25 -6.12 -29.55
C GLU A 207 -2.44 -5.18 -29.71
N ASP A 208 -3.52 -5.73 -30.27
CA ASP A 208 -4.76 -5.02 -30.49
C ASP A 208 -5.45 -4.80 -29.14
N MET A 209 -5.23 -3.60 -28.57
CA MET A 209 -5.77 -3.20 -27.27
C MET A 209 -7.31 -3.09 -27.24
N THR A 210 -7.99 -3.27 -28.38
CA THR A 210 -9.46 -3.26 -28.43
C THR A 210 -10.09 -4.51 -27.83
N ALA A 211 -9.35 -5.61 -27.67
CA ALA A 211 -9.87 -6.88 -27.14
C ALA A 211 -10.00 -6.92 -25.59
N SER A 212 -9.51 -5.91 -24.87
CA SER A 212 -9.50 -5.89 -23.39
C SER A 212 -10.68 -5.16 -22.75
N PHE A 213 -11.63 -4.65 -23.55
CA PHE A 213 -12.82 -3.94 -23.08
C PHE A 213 -14.09 -4.67 -23.55
N HIS A 214 -14.36 -5.85 -22.98
CA HIS A 214 -15.68 -6.48 -23.00
C HIS A 214 -15.97 -7.10 -21.64
#